data_AF-A0A0G1GKZ2-F1
#
_entry.id   AF-A0A0G1GKZ2-F1
#
_cell.length_a   1.000
_cell.length_b   1.000
_cell.length_c   1.000
_cell.angle_alpha   90.00
_cell.angle_beta   90.00
_cell.angle_gamma   90.00
#
_symmetry.space_group_name_H-M   'P 1'
#
loop_
_entity.id
_entity.type
_entity.pdbx_description
1 polymer ?
#
loop_
_entity_poly.entity_id
_entity_poly.type
_entity_poly.pdbx_seq_one_letter_code
_entity_poly.pdbx_strand_id
1 'polypeptide(L)'
;MFKFDILVIICILVQYEVDFIIADAAPIPIEAKLQYQDKYIKNLRYFKEKYATQQAYCVTYTKNQNQKYPAITQLYPWEIGKIVSGE
;
A
#
# COMPACT_ATOMS: atom_id res chain seq x y z
N MET A 1 9.59 15.27 -18.56
CA MET A 1 8.89 14.09 -19.12
C MET A 1 9.16 12.93 -18.18
N PHE A 2 8.27 12.67 -17.23
CA PHE A 2 8.45 11.58 -16.27
C PHE A 2 7.96 10.28 -16.90
N LYS A 3 8.87 9.33 -17.10
CA LYS A 3 8.55 7.97 -17.53
C LYS A 3 8.16 7.21 -16.27
N PHE A 4 6.87 6.89 -16.13
CA PHE A 4 6.38 6.05 -15.05
C PHE A 4 6.27 4.62 -15.58
N ASP A 5 7.22 3.77 -15.22
CA ASP A 5 7.08 2.32 -15.43
C ASP A 5 6.28 1.76 -14.25
N ILE A 6 4.97 2.04 -14.21
CA ILE A 6 4.07 1.45 -13.21
C ILE A 6 3.86 -0.02 -13.58
N LEU A 7 4.65 -0.90 -12.98
CA LEU A 7 4.43 -2.33 -13.07
C LEU A 7 3.32 -2.72 -12.07
N VAL A 8 2.07 -2.72 -12.51
CA VAL A 8 0.93 -3.23 -11.73
C VAL A 8 0.97 -4.76 -11.73
N ILE A 9 1.57 -5.37 -10.71
CA ILE A 9 1.46 -6.82 -10.49
C ILE A 9 0.33 -7.07 -9.51
N ILE A 10 -0.80 -7.56 -10.04
CA ILE A 10 -1.86 -8.19 -9.24
C ILE A 10 -1.39 -9.62 -8.93
N CYS A 11 -0.74 -9.80 -7.78
CA CYS A 11 -0.34 -11.14 -7.35
C CYS A 11 -1.53 -11.87 -6.70
N ILE A 12 -2.14 -12.78 -7.45
CA ILE A 12 -3.10 -13.76 -6.92
C ILE A 12 -2.30 -14.89 -6.27
N LEU A 13 -2.26 -14.95 -4.93
CA LEU A 13 -1.77 -16.12 -4.19
C LEU A 13 -2.81 -16.55 -3.14
N VAL A 14 -3.84 -17.24 -3.65
CA VAL A 14 -4.78 -18.21 -3.04
C VAL A 14 -5.51 -17.82 -1.73
N GLN A 15 -5.18 -16.73 -1.04
CA GLN A 15 -5.95 -16.27 0.13
C GLN A 15 -5.77 -14.80 0.51
N TYR A 16 -4.71 -14.14 0.04
CA TYR A 16 -4.39 -12.75 0.41
C TYR A 16 -3.99 -11.96 -0.83
N GLU A 17 -4.82 -10.99 -1.20
CA GLU A 17 -4.62 -10.10 -2.36
C GLU A 17 -4.26 -8.69 -1.90
N VAL A 18 -3.29 -8.07 -2.57
CA VAL A 18 -2.92 -6.66 -2.39
C VAL A 18 -3.18 -5.97 -3.73
N ASP A 19 -3.78 -4.78 -3.70
CA ASP A 19 -4.25 -4.10 -4.91
C ASP A 19 -3.08 -3.68 -5.83
N PHE A 20 -2.01 -3.12 -5.25
CA PHE A 20 -0.84 -2.66 -6.01
C PHE A 20 0.48 -3.02 -5.32
N ILE A 21 1.50 -3.27 -6.12
CA ILE A 21 2.89 -3.38 -5.68
C ILE A 21 3.71 -2.45 -6.55
N ILE A 22 4.43 -1.53 -5.94
CA ILE A 22 5.38 -0.66 -6.65
C ILE A 22 6.76 -1.27 -6.46
N ALA A 23 7.38 -1.65 -7.57
CA ALA A 23 8.68 -2.29 -7.59
C ALA A 23 9.74 -1.31 -8.11
N ASP A 24 10.59 -0.83 -7.22
CA ASP A 24 11.89 -0.28 -7.57
C ASP A 24 12.97 -1.28 -7.10
N ALA A 25 13.93 -0.90 -6.25
CA ALA A 25 14.87 -1.85 -5.62
C ALA A 25 14.21 -2.79 -4.58
N ALA A 26 13.08 -2.38 -3.98
CA ALA A 26 12.32 -3.18 -3.02
C ALA A 26 10.80 -2.99 -3.24
N PRO A 27 9.98 -4.04 -3.05
CA PRO A 27 8.54 -3.95 -3.26
C PRO A 27 7.86 -3.13 -2.15
N ILE A 28 7.01 -2.19 -2.57
CA ILE A 28 6.17 -1.38 -1.70
C ILE A 28 4.71 -1.79 -1.95
N PRO A 29 4.07 -2.52 -1.02
CA PRO A 29 2.67 -2.91 -1.15
C PRO A 29 1.75 -1.72 -0.83
N ILE A 30 0.71 -1.55 -1.65
CA ILE A 30 -0.30 -0.51 -1.49
C ILE A 30 -1.69 -1.15 -1.62
N GLU A 31 -2.57 -0.85 -0.67
CA GLU A 31 -3.96 -1.29 -0.69
C GLU A 31 -4.90 -0.07 -0.73
N ALA A 32 -5.82 -0.02 -1.69
CA ALA A 32 -6.74 1.08 -1.89
C ALA A 32 -8.12 0.74 -1.31
N LYS A 33 -8.61 1.59 -0.41
CA LYS A 33 -9.92 1.43 0.25
C LYS A 33 -10.60 2.78 0.39
N LEU A 34 -11.90 2.86 0.04
CA LEU A 34 -12.67 4.11 0.18
C LEU A 34 -12.62 4.66 1.61
N GLN A 35 -12.64 3.77 2.61
CA GLN A 35 -12.46 4.11 4.02
C GLN A 35 -11.43 3.19 4.66
N TYR A 36 -10.56 3.74 5.50
CA TYR A 36 -9.67 2.95 6.33
C TYR A 36 -10.47 2.27 7.45
N GLN A 37 -10.54 0.94 7.40
CA GLN A 37 -11.03 0.13 8.50
C GLN A 37 -10.05 -1.00 8.76
N ASP A 38 -9.74 -1.24 10.03
CA ASP A 38 -8.73 -2.22 10.45
C ASP A 38 -8.96 -3.64 9.89
N LYS A 39 -10.24 -4.03 9.66
CA LYS A 39 -10.59 -5.33 9.06
C LYS A 39 -10.21 -5.45 7.58
N TYR A 40 -10.02 -4.34 6.87
CA TYR A 40 -9.80 -4.28 5.43
C TYR A 40 -8.32 -4.15 5.03
N ILE A 41 -7.40 -4.14 5.99
CA ILE A 41 -5.94 -4.04 5.74
C ILE A 41 -5.18 -5.29 6.18
N LYS A 42 -5.90 -6.39 6.46
CA LYS A 42 -5.32 -7.68 6.87
C LYS A 42 -4.32 -8.19 5.83
N ASN A 43 -4.63 -8.00 4.55
CA ASN A 43 -3.82 -8.49 3.45
C ASN A 43 -2.54 -7.67 3.30
N LEU A 44 -2.66 -6.34 3.30
CA LEU A 44 -1.51 -5.43 3.37
C LEU A 44 -0.58 -5.75 4.55
N ARG A 45 -1.15 -6.04 5.73
CA ARG A 45 -0.37 -6.44 6.91
C ARG A 45 0.36 -7.76 6.69
N TYR A 46 -0.36 -8.79 6.24
CA TYR A 46 0.23 -10.10 5.95
C TYR A 46 1.39 -9.98 4.95
N PHE A 47 1.22 -9.17 3.90
CA PHE A 47 2.25 -8.95 2.91
C PHE A 47 3.49 -8.28 3.54
N LYS A 48 3.30 -7.18 4.28
CA LYS A 48 4.39 -6.49 4.97
C LYS A 48 5.19 -7.44 5.88
N GLU A 49 4.49 -8.25 6.67
CA GLU A 49 5.10 -9.21 7.59
C GLU A 49 5.85 -10.34 6.85
N LYS A 50 5.21 -10.95 5.85
CA LYS A 50 5.77 -12.08 5.10
C LYS A 50 7.01 -11.72 4.29
N TYR A 51 6.99 -10.54 3.65
CA TYR A 51 8.06 -10.08 2.78
C TYR A 51 8.98 -9.05 3.44
N ALA A 52 8.80 -8.82 4.76
CA ALA A 52 9.58 -7.88 5.57
C ALA A 52 9.75 -6.48 4.94
N THR A 53 8.70 -5.96 4.30
CA THR A 53 8.79 -4.69 3.59
C THR A 53 8.89 -3.54 4.59
N GLN A 54 9.81 -2.59 4.33
CA GLN A 54 9.99 -1.44 5.22
C GLN A 54 8.76 -0.53 5.23
N GLN A 55 8.10 -0.39 4.08
CA GLN A 55 6.95 0.48 3.87
C GLN A 55 5.72 -0.32 3.44
N ALA A 56 4.54 0.19 3.79
CA ALA A 56 3.24 -0.33 3.37
C ALA A 56 2.20 0.79 3.48
N TYR A 57 1.39 0.98 2.43
CA TYR A 57 0.48 2.12 2.35
C TYR A 57 -0.97 1.69 2.16
N CYS A 58 -1.88 2.34 2.87
CA CYS A 58 -3.30 2.27 2.57
C CYS A 58 -3.74 3.59 1.95
N VAL A 59 -4.18 3.56 0.70
CA VAL A 59 -4.74 4.73 0.03
C VAL A 59 -6.22 4.81 0.36
N THR A 60 -6.66 5.93 0.90
CA THR A 60 -8.03 6.11 1.37
C THR A 60 -8.51 7.55 1.30
N TYR A 61 -9.82 7.76 1.18
CA TYR A 61 -10.43 9.09 1.25
C TYR A 61 -10.64 9.56 2.69
N THR A 62 -10.49 8.69 3.68
CA THR A 62 -10.67 9.04 5.10
C THR A 62 -9.52 8.48 5.92
N LYS A 63 -8.75 9.36 6.57
CA LYS A 63 -7.71 8.93 7.51
C LYS A 63 -8.31 8.68 8.89
N ASN A 64 -8.02 7.51 9.47
CA ASN A 64 -8.33 7.20 10.85
C ASN A 64 -7.16 7.59 11.76
N GLN A 65 -7.36 8.56 12.65
CA GLN A 65 -6.35 8.99 13.62
C GLN A 65 -6.08 7.94 14.70
N ASN A 66 -7.08 7.09 15.01
CA ASN A 66 -6.99 6.02 16.00
C ASN A 66 -6.71 4.67 15.32
N GLN A 67 -5.78 4.65 14.37
CA GLN A 67 -5.43 3.41 13.67
C GLN A 67 -4.79 2.39 14.62
N LYS A 68 -5.19 1.13 14.50
CA LYS A 68 -4.61 0.03 15.30
C LYS A 68 -3.23 -0.39 14.81
N TYR A 69 -2.89 -0.09 13.55
CA TYR A 69 -1.71 -0.60 12.86
C TYR A 69 -0.78 0.54 12.40
N PRO A 70 0.08 1.07 13.27
CA PRO A 70 0.93 2.23 12.96
C PRO A 70 1.97 1.96 11.87
N ALA A 71 2.30 0.68 11.63
CA ALA A 71 3.23 0.26 10.59
C ALA A 71 2.65 0.34 9.16
N ILE A 72 1.36 0.66 9.03
CA ILE A 72 0.68 0.94 7.77
C ILE A 72 0.42 2.44 7.71
N THR A 73 0.96 3.10 6.70
CA THR A 73 0.78 4.54 6.52
C THR A 73 -0.47 4.81 5.68
N GLN A 74 -1.33 5.72 6.15
CA GLN A 74 -2.51 6.12 5.40
C GLN A 74 -2.21 7.31 4.50
N LEU A 75 -2.54 7.18 3.23
CA LEU A 75 -2.38 8.20 2.20
C LEU A 75 -3.72 8.57 1.60
N TYR A 76 -3.91 9.84 1.29
CA TYR A 76 -4.92 10.26 0.34
C TYR A 76 -4.48 9.92 -1.08
N PRO A 77 -5.41 9.79 -2.04
CA PRO A 77 -5.07 9.50 -3.44
C PRO A 77 -4.05 10.47 -4.04
N TRP A 78 -4.14 11.77 -3.72
CA TRP A 78 -3.21 12.79 -4.22
C TRP A 78 -1.81 12.75 -3.56
N GLU A 79 -1.62 11.95 -2.50
CA GLU A 79 -0.31 11.78 -1.85
C GLU A 79 0.49 10.62 -2.45
N ILE A 80 -0.11 9.76 -3.28
CA ILE A 80 0.56 8.62 -3.92
C ILE A 80 1.77 9.08 -4.73
N GLY A 81 1.66 10.22 -5.41
CA GLY A 81 2.73 10.76 -6.24
C GLY A 81 4.06 10.90 -5.51
N LYS A 82 4.03 11.27 -4.22
CA LYS A 82 5.23 11.42 -3.37
C LYS A 82 5.98 10.10 -3.17
N ILE A 83 5.22 9.01 -3.03
CA ILE A 83 5.78 7.66 -2.87
C ILE A 83 6.45 7.20 -4.16
N VAL A 84 5.83 7.49 -5.30
CA VAL A 84 6.35 7.08 -6.62
C VAL A 84 7.54 7.92 -7.04
N SER A 85 7.62 9.19 -6.63
CA SER A 85 8.74 10.08 -6.95
C SER A 85 9.93 9.96 -6.01
N GLY A 86 9.79 9.25 -4.88
CA GLY A 86 10.82 9.17 -3.85
C GLY A 86 11.04 10.48 -3.07
N GLU A 87 10.02 11.35 -3.03
CA GLU A 87 10.03 12.65 -2.33
C GLU A 87 9.44 12.58 -0.91
#